data_AF-L5K852-F1
#
_entry.id   AF-L5K852-F1
#
_cell.length_a   1.000
_cell.length_b   1.000
_cell.length_c   1.000
_cell.angle_alpha   90.00
_cell.angle_beta   90.00
_cell.angle_gamma   90.00
#
_symmetry.space_group_name_H-M   'P 1'
#
loop_
_entity.id
_entity.type
_entity.pdbx_description
1 polymer ?
#
loop_
_entity_poly.entity_id
_entity_poly.type
_entity_poly.pdbx_seq_one_letter_code
_entity_poly.pdbx_strand_id
1 'polypeptide(L)'
;MLKFQIRNNMTNRERDKVMLLITQGFKDAAEEAETSVVGGQTVLNPCIVLGGMATTVCQPNEFIVPDKAMPEDVLVLTKPLEMQVAMAMHQCLDIPEKWNEIKLVVTQEDVELAEQEVMMNMARFNRTDAGLTYTSKPTLPPTSRGFGILGHHRT
;
A
#
# COMPACT_ATOMS: atom_id res chain seq x y z
N MET A 1 -0.42 -6.17 -15.42
CA MET A 1 -1.55 -7.13 -15.29
C MET A 1 -2.16 -7.06 -13.90
N LEU A 2 -3.48 -7.23 -13.77
CA LEU A 2 -4.17 -7.37 -12.47
C LEU A 2 -4.25 -8.83 -12.00
N LYS A 3 -4.28 -9.05 -10.69
CA LYS A 3 -4.54 -10.35 -10.06
C LYS A 3 -5.53 -10.16 -8.93
N PHE A 4 -6.78 -10.55 -9.16
CA PHE A 4 -7.84 -10.47 -8.18
C PHE A 4 -8.27 -11.85 -7.72
N GLN A 5 -8.53 -11.99 -6.42
CA GLN A 5 -9.22 -13.14 -5.88
C GLN A 5 -10.48 -12.68 -5.17
N ILE A 6 -11.60 -13.25 -5.56
CA ILE A 6 -12.93 -12.87 -5.11
C ILE A 6 -13.37 -13.83 -4.03
N ARG A 7 -13.93 -13.30 -2.94
CA ARG A 7 -14.49 -14.10 -1.86
C ARG A 7 -15.61 -15.02 -2.37
N ASN A 8 -15.50 -16.32 -2.10
CA ASN A 8 -16.51 -17.32 -2.49
C ASN A 8 -17.89 -17.09 -1.86
N ASN A 9 -17.95 -16.49 -0.67
CA ASN A 9 -19.21 -16.30 0.08
C ASN A 9 -19.89 -14.94 -0.18
N MET A 10 -19.47 -14.16 -1.17
CA MET A 10 -20.18 -12.94 -1.57
C MET A 10 -21.39 -13.25 -2.45
N THR A 11 -22.50 -12.56 -2.20
CA THR A 11 -23.64 -12.55 -3.13
C THR A 11 -23.23 -11.94 -4.47
N ASN A 12 -23.95 -12.27 -5.55
CA ASN A 12 -23.68 -11.68 -6.87
C ASN A 12 -23.74 -10.15 -6.82
N ARG A 13 -24.72 -9.59 -6.11
CA ARG A 13 -24.88 -8.13 -5.98
C ARG A 13 -23.71 -7.47 -5.25
N GLU A 14 -23.22 -8.06 -4.17
CA GLU A 14 -22.05 -7.55 -3.45
C GLU A 14 -20.81 -7.64 -4.33
N ARG A 15 -20.59 -8.81 -4.95
CA ARG A 15 -19.46 -9.04 -5.85
C ARG A 15 -19.42 -8.00 -6.96
N ASP A 16 -20.54 -7.77 -7.65
CA ASP A 16 -20.58 -6.87 -8.80
C ASP A 16 -20.26 -5.42 -8.37
N LYS A 17 -20.82 -4.97 -7.25
CA LYS A 17 -20.55 -3.62 -6.72
C LYS A 17 -19.12 -3.46 -6.22
N VAL A 18 -18.64 -4.39 -5.40
CA VAL A 18 -17.30 -4.33 -4.79
C VAL A 18 -16.22 -4.46 -5.86
N MET A 19 -16.36 -5.41 -6.78
CA MET A 19 -15.39 -5.60 -7.86
C MET A 19 -15.37 -4.44 -8.84
N LEU A 20 -16.50 -3.78 -9.09
CA LEU A 20 -16.55 -2.57 -9.91
C LEU A 20 -15.70 -1.46 -9.27
N LEU A 21 -15.91 -1.18 -7.98
CA LEU A 21 -15.15 -0.15 -7.25
C LEU A 21 -13.65 -0.46 -7.19
N ILE A 22 -13.29 -1.70 -6.88
CA ILE A 22 -11.88 -2.14 -6.84
C ILE A 22 -11.22 -2.01 -8.21
N THR A 23 -11.92 -2.44 -9.27
CA THR A 23 -11.38 -2.36 -10.63
C THR A 23 -11.23 -0.91 -11.07
N GLN A 24 -12.18 -0.04 -10.71
CA GLN A 24 -12.09 1.38 -11.01
C GLN A 24 -10.90 2.02 -10.28
N GLY A 25 -10.77 1.83 -8.97
CA GLY A 25 -9.64 2.38 -8.22
C GLY A 25 -8.29 1.88 -8.72
N PHE A 26 -8.19 0.61 -9.15
CA PHE A 26 -6.96 0.09 -9.76
C PHE A 26 -6.64 0.77 -11.11
N LYS A 27 -7.67 1.05 -11.91
CA LYS A 27 -7.51 1.78 -13.18
C LYS A 27 -7.10 3.22 -12.96
N ASP A 28 -7.75 3.92 -12.04
CA ASP A 28 -7.44 5.31 -11.70
C ASP A 28 -5.99 5.43 -11.21
N ALA A 29 -5.55 4.50 -10.36
CA ALA A 29 -4.18 4.43 -9.87
C ALA A 29 -3.18 4.12 -11.02
N ALA A 30 -3.54 3.25 -11.97
CA ALA A 30 -2.72 2.99 -13.14
C ALA A 30 -2.59 4.23 -14.04
N GLU A 31 -3.67 4.98 -14.22
CA GLU A 31 -3.70 6.22 -15.01
C GLU A 31 -2.84 7.32 -14.37
N GLU A 32 -2.92 7.51 -13.04
CA GLU A 32 -2.05 8.42 -12.30
C GLU A 32 -0.56 8.03 -12.44
N ALA A 33 -0.28 6.74 -12.53
CA ALA A 33 1.05 6.20 -12.79
C ALA A 33 1.46 6.24 -14.29
N GLU A 34 0.68 6.92 -15.15
CA GLU A 34 0.89 7.03 -16.60
C GLU A 34 1.02 5.66 -17.30
N THR A 35 0.26 4.67 -16.82
CA THR A 35 0.23 3.32 -17.39
C THR A 35 -1.22 2.84 -17.56
N SER A 36 -1.38 1.65 -18.13
CA SER A 36 -2.69 1.02 -18.30
C SER A 36 -2.67 -0.44 -17.88
N VAL A 37 -3.85 -0.95 -17.56
CA VAL A 37 -4.03 -2.37 -17.23
C VAL A 37 -4.39 -3.14 -18.50
N VAL A 38 -3.42 -3.89 -19.02
CA VAL A 38 -3.54 -4.63 -20.30
C VAL A 38 -4.13 -6.04 -20.18
N GLY A 39 -4.45 -6.49 -18.96
CA GLY A 39 -5.01 -7.82 -18.72
C GLY A 39 -4.88 -8.27 -17.27
N GLY A 40 -5.33 -9.49 -16.96
CA GLY A 40 -5.20 -10.04 -15.63
C GLY A 40 -5.95 -11.34 -15.40
N GLN A 41 -5.92 -11.79 -14.15
CA GLN A 41 -6.59 -13.03 -13.72
C GLN A 41 -7.50 -12.75 -12.53
N THR A 42 -8.70 -13.32 -12.57
CA THR A 42 -9.66 -13.31 -11.47
C THR A 42 -10.01 -14.74 -11.10
N VAL A 43 -9.82 -15.12 -9.83
CA VAL A 43 -10.17 -16.46 -9.32
C VAL A 43 -11.01 -16.36 -8.04
N LEU A 44 -11.73 -17.42 -7.69
CA LEU A 44 -12.44 -17.50 -6.41
C LEU A 44 -11.48 -17.93 -5.28
N ASN A 45 -11.65 -17.37 -4.08
CA ASN A 45 -10.83 -17.66 -2.91
C ASN A 45 -11.63 -17.41 -1.61
N PRO A 46 -11.28 -18.00 -0.45
CA PRO A 46 -11.96 -17.69 0.82
C PRO A 46 -11.75 -16.25 1.33
N CYS A 47 -10.69 -15.58 0.87
CA CYS A 47 -10.37 -14.18 1.17
C CYS A 47 -10.31 -13.35 -0.10
N ILE A 48 -10.57 -12.05 0.01
CA ILE A 48 -10.29 -11.11 -1.07
C ILE A 48 -8.78 -10.92 -1.16
N VAL A 49 -8.21 -11.07 -2.36
CA VAL A 49 -6.79 -10.79 -2.61
C VAL A 49 -6.69 -9.83 -3.76
N LEU A 50 -5.99 -8.71 -3.54
CA LEU A 50 -5.74 -7.67 -4.53
C LEU A 50 -4.25 -7.61 -4.81
N GLY A 51 -3.89 -7.66 -6.09
CA GLY A 51 -2.51 -7.56 -6.51
C GLY A 51 -2.38 -7.36 -8.01
N GLY A 52 -1.15 -7.41 -8.49
CA GLY A 52 -0.85 -7.22 -9.90
C GLY A 52 0.64 -7.35 -10.19
N MET A 53 0.97 -7.07 -11.44
CA MET A 53 2.32 -7.07 -11.96
C MET A 53 2.54 -5.80 -12.78
N ALA A 54 3.61 -5.08 -12.46
CA ALA A 54 4.12 -3.95 -13.21
C ALA A 54 5.45 -4.35 -13.87
N THR A 55 5.63 -4.01 -15.13
CA THR A 55 6.82 -4.33 -15.93
C THR A 55 7.22 -3.10 -16.72
N THR A 56 8.51 -2.80 -16.75
CA THR A 56 9.08 -1.71 -17.54
C THR A 56 10.34 -2.22 -18.25
N VAL A 57 10.68 -1.60 -19.38
CA VAL A 57 11.96 -1.81 -20.06
C VAL A 57 12.76 -0.53 -19.84
N CYS A 58 13.93 -0.67 -19.21
CA CYS A 58 14.74 0.47 -18.81
C CYS A 58 16.17 0.34 -19.34
N GLN A 59 16.77 1.48 -19.69
CA GLN A 59 18.20 1.61 -19.88
C GLN A 59 18.94 1.60 -18.53
N PRO A 60 20.24 1.27 -18.50
CA PRO A 60 21.03 1.21 -17.25
C PRO A 60 21.07 2.50 -16.42
N ASN A 61 20.80 3.65 -17.04
CA ASN A 61 20.73 4.96 -16.39
C ASN A 61 19.32 5.32 -15.88
N GLU A 62 18.29 4.51 -16.13
CA GLU A 62 16.90 4.79 -15.72
C GLU A 62 16.52 4.11 -14.40
N PHE A 63 17.41 3.32 -13.81
CA PHE A 63 17.20 2.66 -12.52
C PHE A 63 18.43 2.72 -11.61
N ILE A 64 18.20 2.62 -10.31
CA ILE A 64 19.25 2.64 -9.28
C ILE A 64 19.33 1.25 -8.66
N VAL A 65 20.54 0.68 -8.64
CA VAL A 65 20.82 -0.57 -7.91
C VAL A 65 21.04 -0.22 -6.43
N PRO A 66 20.33 -0.87 -5.49
CA PRO A 66 20.43 -0.58 -4.07
C PRO A 66 21.64 -1.29 -3.43
N ASP A 67 22.86 -1.01 -3.89
CA ASP A 67 24.08 -1.70 -3.45
C ASP A 67 25.22 -0.76 -3.01
N LYS A 68 24.98 0.55 -3.00
CA LYS A 68 26.07 1.54 -2.84
C LYS A 68 26.16 2.19 -1.46
N ALA A 69 25.29 1.82 -0.52
CA ALA A 69 25.13 2.53 0.76
C ALA A 69 26.46 2.64 1.52
N MET A 70 26.80 3.86 1.95
CA MET A 70 28.00 4.19 2.71
C MET A 70 27.64 4.50 4.17
N PRO A 71 28.56 4.29 5.13
CA PRO A 71 28.30 4.56 6.54
C PRO A 71 27.90 6.02 6.87
N GLU A 72 28.28 6.97 6.02
CA GLU A 72 27.98 8.40 6.18
C GLU A 72 26.59 8.79 5.63
N ASP A 73 25.88 7.86 5.00
CA ASP A 73 24.57 8.12 4.40
C ASP A 73 23.48 8.21 5.47
N VAL A 74 22.51 9.09 5.22
CA VAL A 74 21.33 9.25 6.08
C VAL A 74 20.13 8.48 5.55
N LEU A 75 19.37 7.87 6.45
CA LEU A 75 18.11 7.20 6.12
C LEU A 75 16.96 8.21 6.15
N VAL A 76 16.23 8.31 5.03
CA VAL A 76 15.04 9.18 4.91
C VAL A 76 13.80 8.32 4.70
N LEU A 77 12.78 8.56 5.52
CA LEU A 77 11.47 7.90 5.41
C LEU A 77 10.45 8.89 4.83
N THR A 78 9.79 8.53 3.74
CA THR A 78 8.83 9.42 3.04
C THR A 78 7.37 9.19 3.42
N LYS A 79 7.07 8.15 4.19
CA LYS A 79 5.72 7.81 4.67
C LYS A 79 5.73 7.38 6.14
N PRO A 80 4.69 7.71 6.92
CA PRO A 80 4.59 7.31 8.32
C PRO A 80 4.43 5.78 8.49
N LEU A 81 4.78 5.25 9.66
CA LEU A 81 4.82 3.80 9.96
C LEU A 81 3.51 3.24 10.55
N GLU A 82 2.51 4.09 10.76
CA GLU A 82 1.38 3.85 11.67
C GLU A 82 0.25 2.98 11.08
N MET A 83 0.38 2.57 9.82
CA MET A 83 -0.68 1.89 9.05
C MET A 83 -1.32 0.72 9.80
N GLN A 84 -0.51 -0.21 10.31
CA GLN A 84 -1.04 -1.43 10.93
C GLN A 84 -1.82 -1.13 12.21
N VAL A 85 -1.37 -0.13 12.98
CA VAL A 85 -2.00 0.25 14.25
C VAL A 85 -3.34 0.94 13.98
N ALA A 86 -3.36 1.93 13.09
CA ALA A 86 -4.59 2.64 12.72
C ALA A 86 -5.65 1.68 12.15
N MET A 87 -5.28 0.78 11.23
CA MET A 87 -6.22 -0.21 10.68
C MET A 87 -6.73 -1.19 11.74
N ALA A 88 -5.87 -1.60 12.68
CA ALA A 88 -6.29 -2.49 13.76
C ALA A 88 -7.25 -1.79 14.73
N MET A 89 -7.01 -0.51 15.06
CA MET A 89 -7.90 0.29 15.90
C MET A 89 -9.26 0.51 15.23
N HIS A 90 -9.29 0.79 13.93
CA HIS A 90 -10.53 0.92 13.18
C HIS A 90 -11.36 -0.36 13.21
N GLN A 91 -10.72 -1.53 13.02
CA GLN A 91 -11.40 -2.83 13.17
C GLN A 91 -11.94 -3.09 14.59
N CYS A 92 -11.37 -2.45 15.61
CA CYS A 92 -11.87 -2.59 16.97
C CYS A 92 -13.21 -1.87 17.19
N LEU A 93 -13.52 -0.83 16.40
CA LEU A 93 -14.80 -0.11 16.49
C LEU A 93 -16.01 -1.04 16.28
N ASP A 94 -15.87 -2.04 15.41
CA ASP A 94 -16.91 -3.04 15.13
C ASP A 94 -17.00 -4.16 16.18
N ILE A 95 -16.03 -4.23 17.11
CA ILE A 95 -15.94 -5.29 18.13
C ILE A 95 -16.01 -4.64 19.52
N PRO A 96 -17.19 -4.59 20.16
CA PRO A 96 -17.41 -3.86 21.41
C PRO A 96 -16.41 -4.21 22.52
N GLU A 97 -16.04 -5.49 22.64
CA GLU A 97 -15.07 -5.97 23.62
C GLU A 97 -13.69 -5.33 23.42
N LYS A 98 -13.20 -5.27 22.18
CA LYS A 98 -11.90 -4.64 21.86
C LYS A 98 -11.95 -3.13 21.95
N TRP A 99 -13.04 -2.51 21.49
CA TRP A 99 -13.21 -1.06 21.63
C TRP A 99 -13.17 -0.62 23.10
N ASN A 100 -13.78 -1.39 23.99
CA ASN A 100 -13.78 -1.10 25.42
C ASN A 100 -12.38 -1.07 26.06
N GLU A 101 -11.40 -1.79 25.49
CA GLU A 101 -10.01 -1.78 25.97
C GLU A 101 -9.27 -0.49 25.59
N ILE A 102 -9.58 0.11 24.45
CA ILE A 102 -8.83 1.23 23.87
C ILE A 102 -9.54 2.58 23.97
N LYS A 103 -10.87 2.61 24.18
CA LYS A 103 -11.69 3.83 24.23
C LYS A 103 -11.30 4.85 25.30
N LEU A 104 -10.47 4.45 26.27
CA LEU A 104 -9.94 5.34 27.31
C LEU A 104 -8.70 6.11 26.84
N VAL A 105 -8.06 5.67 25.77
CA VAL A 105 -6.80 6.22 25.23
C VAL A 105 -7.04 7.00 23.94
N VAL A 106 -8.05 6.60 23.15
CA VAL A 106 -8.33 7.18 21.83
C VAL A 106 -9.84 7.37 21.64
N THR A 107 -10.23 8.45 20.98
CA THR A 107 -11.64 8.69 20.62
C THR A 107 -11.99 8.02 19.29
N GLN A 108 -13.28 7.83 19.02
CA GLN A 108 -13.71 7.30 17.72
C GLN A 108 -13.31 8.24 16.57
N GLU A 109 -13.42 9.56 16.77
CA GLU A 109 -13.04 10.57 15.79
C GLU A 109 -11.54 10.48 15.44
N ASP A 110 -10.67 10.28 16.44
CA ASP A 110 -9.24 10.11 16.20
C ASP A 110 -8.94 8.85 15.36
N VAL A 111 -9.66 7.74 15.62
CA VAL A 111 -9.49 6.50 14.86
C VAL A 111 -9.93 6.66 13.40
N GLU A 112 -11.05 7.35 13.17
CA GLU A 112 -11.55 7.64 11.82
C GLU A 112 -10.60 8.57 11.05
N LEU A 113 -10.07 9.61 11.70
CA LEU A 113 -9.08 10.50 11.11
C LEU A 113 -7.78 9.75 10.76
N ALA A 114 -7.27 8.92 11.68
CA ALA A 114 -6.08 8.13 11.44
C ALA A 114 -6.26 7.11 10.30
N GLU A 115 -7.45 6.50 10.20
CA GLU A 115 -7.79 5.61 9.08
C GLU A 115 -7.75 6.34 7.74
N GLN A 116 -8.35 7.53 7.66
CA GLN A 116 -8.34 8.36 6.45
C GLN A 116 -6.93 8.79 6.05
N GLU A 117 -6.11 9.25 7.00
CA GLU A 117 -4.72 9.63 6.74
C GLU A 117 -3.89 8.45 6.23
N VAL A 118 -4.06 7.28 6.85
CA VAL A 118 -3.39 6.06 6.40
C VAL A 118 -3.85 5.66 5.00
N MET A 119 -5.14 5.74 4.71
CA MET A 119 -5.68 5.43 3.39
C MET A 119 -5.09 6.35 2.31
N MET A 120 -5.04 7.66 2.58
CA MET A 120 -4.44 8.66 1.69
C MET A 120 -2.94 8.40 1.46
N ASN A 121 -2.19 8.12 2.54
CA ASN A 121 -0.77 7.84 2.47
C ASN A 121 -0.46 6.54 1.71
N MET A 122 -1.32 5.52 1.84
CA MET A 122 -1.16 4.25 1.16
C MET A 122 -1.55 4.30 -0.32
N ALA A 123 -2.55 5.10 -0.66
CA ALA A 123 -2.95 5.34 -2.05
C ALA A 123 -1.91 6.17 -2.82
N ARG A 124 -1.19 7.08 -2.14
CA ARG A 124 -0.17 7.93 -2.77
C ARG A 124 0.97 7.11 -3.37
N PHE A 125 1.32 7.37 -4.62
CA PHE A 125 2.48 6.74 -5.26
C PHE A 125 3.82 7.31 -4.77
N ASN A 126 4.84 6.45 -4.69
CA ASN A 126 6.23 6.85 -4.44
C ASN A 126 6.93 7.37 -5.72
N ARG A 127 6.16 7.80 -6.74
CA ARG A 127 6.69 8.18 -8.06
C ARG A 127 7.54 9.44 -7.97
N THR A 128 7.06 10.45 -7.24
CA THR A 128 7.83 11.67 -6.98
C THR A 128 9.10 11.37 -6.20
N ASP A 129 9.01 10.51 -5.18
CA ASP A 129 10.16 10.09 -4.36
C ASP A 129 11.21 9.36 -5.22
N ALA A 130 10.78 8.50 -6.15
CA ALA A 130 11.67 7.85 -7.11
C ALA A 130 12.36 8.85 -8.05
N GLY A 131 11.63 9.88 -8.52
CA GLY A 131 12.21 10.97 -9.31
C GLY A 131 13.24 11.79 -8.52
N LEU A 132 12.94 12.10 -7.25
CA LEU A 132 13.87 12.79 -6.35
C LEU A 132 15.10 11.93 -6.01
N THR A 133 14.93 10.61 -5.94
CA THR A 133 16.03 9.65 -5.76
C THR A 133 16.99 9.75 -6.96
N TYR A 134 16.49 9.90 -8.18
CA TYR A 134 17.37 10.10 -9.32
C TYR A 134 18.17 11.41 -9.26
N THR A 135 17.56 12.51 -8.80
CA THR A 135 18.21 13.83 -8.76
C THR A 135 19.15 14.02 -7.57
N SER A 136 18.82 13.42 -6.41
CA SER A 136 19.60 13.55 -5.17
C SER A 136 20.69 12.48 -5.00
N LYS A 137 20.77 11.49 -5.91
CA LYS A 137 21.70 10.34 -5.85
C LYS A 137 21.75 9.64 -4.47
N PRO A 138 20.63 9.41 -3.78
CA PRO A 138 20.64 8.70 -2.53
C PRO A 138 20.94 7.22 -2.79
N THR A 139 21.52 6.62 -1.78
CA THR A 139 22.28 5.39 -1.93
C THR A 139 21.44 4.14 -1.75
N LEU A 140 20.20 4.29 -1.28
CA LEU A 140 19.25 3.21 -1.10
C LEU A 140 17.80 3.74 -1.07
N PRO A 141 16.87 3.20 -1.89
CA PRO A 141 15.45 3.38 -1.68
C PRO A 141 14.83 2.10 -1.07
N PRO A 142 14.80 1.93 0.26
CA PRO A 142 14.01 0.86 0.86
C PRO A 142 12.53 1.26 0.87
N THR A 143 11.72 0.53 0.12
CA THR A 143 10.26 0.58 0.29
C THR A 143 9.88 -0.34 1.45
N SER A 144 9.59 0.21 2.63
CA SER A 144 9.17 -0.59 3.77
C SER A 144 7.73 -1.08 3.59
N ARG A 145 7.53 -2.40 3.43
CA ARG A 145 6.22 -3.07 3.44
C ARG A 145 6.10 -4.05 4.61
N GLY A 146 5.51 -5.23 4.39
CA GLY A 146 5.00 -6.14 5.44
C GLY A 146 5.99 -6.72 6.46
N PHE A 147 7.30 -6.54 6.28
CA PHE A 147 8.32 -6.93 7.28
C PHE A 147 8.62 -5.84 8.32
N GLY A 148 7.98 -4.67 8.22
CA GLY A 148 8.28 -3.51 9.07
C GLY A 148 9.64 -2.88 8.74
N ILE A 149 9.92 -1.74 9.38
CA ILE A 149 11.14 -0.96 9.10
C ILE A 149 12.43 -1.72 9.45
N LEU A 150 12.43 -2.42 10.58
CA LEU A 150 13.58 -3.21 11.03
C LEU A 150 13.82 -4.44 10.16
N GLY A 151 12.74 -5.06 9.63
CA GLY A 151 12.86 -6.19 8.73
C GLY A 151 13.46 -5.79 7.38
N HIS A 152 13.05 -4.65 6.82
CA HIS A 152 13.56 -4.16 5.54
C HIS A 152 14.99 -3.62 5.60
N HIS A 153 15.47 -3.20 6.78
CA HIS A 153 16.84 -2.70 6.93
C HIS A 153 17.87 -3.82 7.13
N ARG A 154 17.45 -5.02 7.54
CA ARG A 154 18.34 -6.15 7.85
C ARG A 154 18.61 -7.09 6.65
N THR A 155 17.89 -6.90 5.55
CA THR A 155 17.98 -7.70 4.31
C THR A 155 18.67 -6.92 3.22
#